data_AF-A0AAU9D5F9-F1
#
_entry.id   AF-A0AAU9D5F9-F1
#
_cell.length_a   1.000
_cell.length_b   1.000
_cell.length_c   1.000
_cell.angle_alpha   90.00
_cell.angle_beta   90.00
_cell.angle_gamma   90.00
#
_symmetry.space_group_name_H-M   'P 1'
#
loop_
_entity.id
_entity.type
_entity.pdbx_description
1 polymer ?
#
loop_
_entity_poly.entity_id
_entity_poly.type
_entity_poly.pdbx_seq_one_letter_code
_entity_poly.pdbx_strand_id
1 'polypeptide(L)' 'MDINKNIGYLNLPNFDNENFKKKLLKILKEVKGKKKLIIDIRNNKGGLTGNAMWLLSYLTNKKITFVFEYNNKKLKK' A
#
# COMPACT_ATOMS: atom_id res chain seq x y z
N MET A 1 -3.24 20.83 -21.84
CA MET A 1 -2.76 21.27 -20.51
C MET A 1 -2.32 20.06 -19.71
N ASP A 2 -1.05 20.04 -19.33
CA ASP A 2 -0.30 18.85 -18.88
C ASP A 2 -0.49 18.62 -17.36
N ILE A 3 -1.65 18.09 -16.96
CA ILE A 3 -1.96 17.70 -15.56
C ILE A 3 -1.02 16.58 -15.05
N ASN A 4 -0.32 15.89 -15.96
CA ASN A 4 0.24 14.56 -15.74
C ASN A 4 1.71 14.51 -15.27
N LYS A 5 2.48 15.61 -15.34
CA LYS A 5 3.90 15.56 -14.95
C LYS A 5 4.17 15.59 -13.45
N ASN A 6 3.20 16.01 -12.64
CA ASN A 6 3.41 16.22 -11.20
C ASN A 6 2.61 15.27 -10.29
N ILE A 7 1.86 14.34 -10.89
CA ILE A 7 1.14 13.29 -10.19
C ILE A 7 1.85 11.96 -10.46
N GLY A 8 2.30 11.30 -9.41
CA GLY A 8 2.71 9.90 -9.47
C GLY A 8 1.48 9.00 -9.45
N TYR A 9 1.52 7.89 -10.18
CA TYR A 9 0.44 6.90 -10.21
C TYR A 9 1.01 5.52 -9.91
N LEU A 10 0.42 4.82 -8.95
CA LEU A 10 0.79 3.48 -8.52
C LEU A 10 -0.44 2.59 -8.50
N ASN A 11 -0.45 1.51 -9.28
CA ASN A 11 -1.49 0.48 -9.24
C ASN A 11 -1.00 -0.73 -8.42
N LEU A 12 -1.76 -1.10 -7.38
CA LEU A 12 -1.46 -2.22 -6.50
C LEU A 12 -2.60 -3.24 -6.54
N PRO A 13 -2.51 -4.30 -7.37
CA PRO A 13 -3.58 -5.31 -7.49
C PRO A 13 -3.59 -6.38 -6.38
N ASN A 14 -2.56 -6.46 -5.54
CA ASN A 14 -2.48 -7.36 -4.38
C ASN A 14 -1.33 -6.97 -3.44
N PHE A 15 -1.36 -7.54 -2.22
CA PHE A 15 -0.30 -7.48 -1.22
C PHE A 15 0.41 -8.83 -1.01
N ASP A 16 0.12 -9.87 -1.79
CA ASP A 16 0.64 -11.24 -1.59
C ASP A 16 2.00 -11.52 -2.24
N ASN A 17 2.57 -10.56 -2.97
CA ASN A 17 3.81 -10.81 -3.70
C ASN A 17 5.03 -10.87 -2.75
N GLU A 18 5.80 -11.96 -2.78
CA GLU A 18 7.05 -12.08 -2.01
C GLU A 18 8.06 -10.96 -2.35
N ASN A 19 8.03 -10.46 -3.58
CA ASN A 19 8.85 -9.34 -4.05
C ASN A 19 8.15 -7.98 -3.95
N PHE A 20 7.04 -7.86 -3.20
CA PHE A 20 6.26 -6.62 -3.06
C PHE A 20 7.13 -5.43 -2.69
N LYS A 21 7.99 -5.59 -1.66
CA LYS A 21 8.87 -4.51 -1.18
C LYS A 21 9.80 -4.00 -2.27
N LYS A 22 10.46 -4.91 -3.02
CA LYS A 22 11.38 -4.56 -4.11
C LYS A 22 10.64 -3.83 -5.25
N LYS A 23 9.45 -4.29 -5.62
CA LYS A 23 8.62 -3.65 -6.65
C LYS A 23 8.14 -2.26 -6.21
N LEU A 24 7.66 -2.15 -4.98
CA LEU A 24 7.21 -0.89 -4.42
C LEU A 24 8.37 0.12 -4.31
N LEU A 25 9.58 -0.28 -3.88
CA LEU A 25 10.78 0.58 -3.93
C LEU A 25 11.07 1.11 -5.33
N LYS A 26 10.97 0.25 -6.35
CA LYS A 26 11.24 0.64 -7.74
C LYS A 26 10.24 1.71 -8.19
N ILE A 27 8.95 1.49 -7.96
CA ILE A 27 7.90 2.43 -8.36
C ILE A 27 7.98 3.73 -7.55
N LEU A 28 8.28 3.66 -6.25
CA LEU A 28 8.47 4.84 -5.41
C LEU A 28 9.65 5.71 -5.87
N LYS A 29 10.71 5.11 -6.42
CA LYS A 29 11.80 5.85 -7.06
C LYS A 29 11.33 6.56 -8.33
N GLU A 30 10.48 5.94 -9.12
CA GLU A 30 9.93 6.51 -10.37
C GLU A 30 8.99 7.71 -10.11
N VAL A 31 8.31 7.72 -8.95
CA VAL A 31 7.45 8.84 -8.53
C VAL A 31 8.14 9.83 -7.58
N LYS A 32 9.45 9.67 -7.33
CA LYS A 32 10.22 10.58 -6.49
C LYS A 32 10.22 11.99 -7.10
N GLY A 33 9.92 13.00 -6.29
CA GLY A 33 9.84 14.40 -6.72
C GLY A 33 8.47 14.83 -7.27
N LYS A 34 7.51 13.90 -7.42
CA LYS A 34 6.11 14.26 -7.71
C LYS A 34 5.46 14.85 -6.46
N LYS A 35 4.72 15.96 -6.60
CA LYS A 35 4.04 16.62 -5.46
C LYS A 35 2.75 15.90 -5.02
N LYS A 36 2.20 15.05 -5.88
CA LYS A 36 0.94 14.31 -5.64
C LYS A 36 1.14 12.85 -6.00
N LEU A 37 0.45 11.95 -5.29
CA LEU A 37 0.48 10.52 -5.53
C LEU A 37 -0.95 9.97 -5.54
N ILE A 38 -1.28 9.20 -6.56
CA ILE A 38 -2.50 8.38 -6.63
C ILE A 38 -2.08 6.92 -6.43
N ILE A 39 -2.71 6.26 -5.46
CA ILE A 39 -2.54 4.83 -5.21
C ILE A 39 -3.87 4.15 -5.56
N ASP A 40 -3.90 3.41 -6.65
CA ASP A 40 -5.08 2.67 -7.08
C ASP A 40 -5.08 1.27 -6.45
N ILE A 41 -6.09 1.03 -5.61
CA ILE A 41 -6.33 -0.23 -4.92
C ILE A 41 -7.71 -0.83 -5.27
N ARG A 42 -8.40 -0.32 -6.29
CA ARG A 42 -9.79 -0.73 -6.61
C ARG A 42 -9.92 -2.22 -6.91
N ASN A 43 -8.89 -2.80 -7.53
CA ASN A 43 -8.83 -4.22 -7.86
C ASN A 43 -7.87 -4.99 -6.94
N ASN A 44 -7.56 -4.45 -5.75
CA ASN A 44 -6.66 -5.09 -4.80
C ASN A 44 -7.41 -6.16 -3.99
N LYS A 45 -7.05 -7.43 -4.17
CA LYS A 45 -7.68 -8.56 -3.45
C LYS A 45 -7.22 -8.72 -2.00
N GLY A 46 -6.42 -7.79 -1.49
CA GLY A 46 -5.81 -7.87 -0.17
C GLY A 46 -4.50 -8.65 -0.21
N GLY A 47 -4.22 -9.31 0.90
CA GLY A 47 -3.06 -10.19 1.04
C GLY A 47 -2.35 -10.04 2.38
N LEU A 48 -1.02 -10.19 2.37
CA LEU A 48 -0.20 -10.03 3.57
C LEU A 48 -0.31 -8.62 4.18
N THR A 49 -0.91 -8.52 5.38
CA THR A 49 -1.00 -7.26 6.15
C THR A 49 0.35 -6.57 6.33
N GLY A 50 1.43 -7.35 6.48
CA GLY A 50 2.79 -6.82 6.60
C GLY A 50 3.24 -5.99 5.39
N ASN A 51 2.78 -6.33 4.18
CA ASN A 51 3.10 -5.57 2.97
C ASN A 51 2.30 -4.26 2.89
N ALA A 52 1.04 -4.25 3.32
CA ALA A 52 0.27 -3.03 3.47
C ALA A 52 0.86 -2.09 4.54
N MET A 53 1.30 -2.64 5.68
CA MET A 53 1.99 -1.91 6.74
C MET A 53 3.29 -1.26 6.23
N TRP A 54 4.02 -1.97 5.38
CA TRP A 54 5.24 -1.47 4.78
C TRP A 54 4.99 -0.35 3.76
N LEU A 55 3.89 -0.40 2.99
CA LEU A 55 3.46 0.74 2.17
C LEU A 55 3.17 1.95 3.05
N LEU A 56 2.41 1.78 4.14
CA LEU A 56 2.05 2.87 5.04
C LEU A 56 3.29 3.56 5.63
N SER A 57 4.32 2.80 6.02
CA SER A 57 5.55 3.37 6.57
C SER A 57 6.30 4.26 5.56
N TYR A 58 6.05 4.11 4.24
CA TYR A 58 6.57 5.01 3.21
C TYR A 58 5.74 6.27 3.01
N LEU A 59 4.43 6.21 3.32
CA LEU A 59 3.52 7.33 3.12
C LEU A 59 3.55 8.32 4.29
N THR A 60 3.94 7.87 5.48
CA THR A 60 3.98 8.74 6.66
C THR A 60 4.94 8.25 7.73
N ASN A 61 5.54 9.22 8.43
CA ASN A 61 6.32 8.99 9.65
C ASN A 61 5.48 9.17 10.92
N LYS A 62 4.17 9.44 10.79
CA LYS A 62 3.28 9.57 11.94
C LYS A 62 3.16 8.22 12.65
N LYS A 63 3.21 8.23 13.98
CA LYS A 63 2.86 7.05 14.78
C LYS A 63 1.36 6.80 14.60
N ILE A 64 1.02 5.61 14.09
CA ILE A 64 -0.35 5.17 13.90
C ILE A 64 -0.55 3.95 14.79
N THR A 65 -1.55 4.02 15.66
CA THR A 65 -1.96 2.89 16.52
C THR A 65 -2.99 2.06 15.78
N PHE A 66 -2.74 0.77 15.66
CA PHE A 66 -3.70 -0.19 15.12
C PHE A 66 -4.36 -0.95 16.25
N VAL A 67 -5.69 -1.05 16.20
CA VAL A 67 -6.46 -1.96 17.04
C VAL A 67 -6.87 -3.13 16.17
N PHE A 68 -6.38 -4.32 16.50
CA PHE A 68 -6.79 -5.55 15.84
C PHE A 68 -7.87 -6.22 16.68
N GLU A 69 -9.10 -6.24 16.19
CA GLU A 69 -10.16 -7.00 16.81
C GLU A 69 -10.09 -8.46 16.34
N TYR A 70 -9.67 -9.34 17.23
CA TYR A 70 -9.68 -10.78 16.97
C TYR A 70 -11.08 -11.32 17.26
N ASN A 71 -11.86 -11.58 16.21
CA ASN A 71 -13.17 -12.19 16.35
C ASN A 71 -13.04 -13.70 16.58
N ASN A 72 -13.05 -14.12 17.85
CA ASN A 72 -13.15 -15.53 18.24
C ASN A 72 -14.58 -16.05 17.96
N LYS A 73 -14.94 -16.27 16.68
CA LYS A 73 -16.07 -17.15 16.37
C LYS A 73 -15.67 -18.56 16.77
N LYS A 74 -16.04 -18.98 17.99
CA LYS A 74 -15.98 -20.38 18.42
C LYS A 74 -16.61 -21.22 17.30
N LEU A 75 -15.80 -22.07 16.67
CA LEU A 75 -16.29 -23.18 15.86
C LEU A 75 -17.21 -23.98 16.78
N LYS A 76 -18.53 -23.90 16.55
CA LYS A 76 -19.48 -24.81 17.20
C LYS A 76 -19.10 -26.21 16.72
N LYS A 77 -18.59 -27.03 17.65
CA LYS A 77 -18.41 -28.47 17.46
C LYS A 77 -19.77 -29.14 17.22
#